data_AF-A0A7W5DYG3-F1
#
_entry.id   AF-A0A7W5DYG3-F1
#
_cell.length_a   1.000
_cell.length_b   1.000
_cell.length_c   1.000
_cell.angle_alpha   90.00
_cell.angle_beta   90.00
_cell.angle_gamma   90.00
#
_symmetry.space_group_name_H-M   'P 1'
#
loop_
_entity.id
_entity.type
_entity.pdbx_description
1 polymer ?
#
loop_
_entity_poly.entity_id
_entity_poly.type
_entity_poly.pdbx_seq_one_letter_code
_entity_poly.pdbx_strand_id
1 'polypeptide(L)'
;MSATNRSKLIAKLHAALKKNYSVPPASPSRPLLEHALYACLLEDCPGELADEGLAKLEQDYFDWNEVRVTTVTELSDVLSSLPDPNKAASRLKSNLQGIFEEFYSFDLDHLKKENLGKAVAKFEKLPGMTPFVLSYIIQHGLGGHSIPIDYSAMVIMLVSGIASQAEAADGRVPGLERAIPKSKGVEFANLLHQPAVALLMDPADKTARAMLESVSKGSSADLDEWLVSKKAAKKRVAKRKAEERETAKQEAEAAAVAEPVEKAPAGKKKPIRSAAKATSTTNKPKAAKKAAAPKASAETSDAGTKAKAAVTKEADEAEEAKTAKAKKSTKKSASKKTSAADTASKKKKDDAGETADAEASKSTSGKKAANRKLTKRKPR
;
A
#
# COMPACT_ATOMS: atom_id res chain seq x y z
N MET A 1 7.78 23.20 13.23
CA MET A 1 6.68 22.83 14.16
C MET A 1 7.23 22.04 15.34
N SER A 2 6.60 22.09 16.51
CA SER A 2 6.92 21.15 17.62
C SER A 2 6.28 19.78 17.36
N ALA A 3 7.04 18.71 17.57
CA ALA A 3 6.56 17.33 17.40
C ALA A 3 5.29 17.03 18.21
N THR A 4 5.18 17.56 19.43
CA THR A 4 3.99 17.41 20.30
C THR A 4 2.74 18.05 19.70
N ASN A 5 2.89 19.14 18.91
CA ASN A 5 1.77 19.76 18.23
C ASN A 5 1.40 19.01 16.94
N ARG A 6 2.39 18.50 16.19
CA ARG A 6 2.15 17.59 15.04
C ARG A 6 1.34 16.36 15.45
N SER A 7 1.73 15.66 16.52
CA SER A 7 0.98 14.48 16.99
C SER A 7 -0.46 14.80 17.40
N LYS A 8 -0.73 15.99 17.96
CA LYS A 8 -2.10 16.46 18.26
C LYS A 8 -2.91 16.71 16.98
N LEU A 9 -2.32 17.30 15.94
CA LEU A 9 -2.98 17.51 14.66
C LEU A 9 -3.27 16.19 13.94
N ILE A 10 -2.34 15.23 13.95
CA ILE A 10 -2.56 13.88 13.41
C ILE A 10 -3.68 13.15 14.16
N ALA A 11 -3.74 13.27 15.50
CA ALA A 11 -4.83 12.69 16.28
C ALA A 11 -6.20 13.33 15.98
N LYS A 12 -6.24 14.66 15.76
CA LYS A 12 -7.45 15.35 15.27
C LYS A 12 -7.86 14.88 13.88
N LEU A 13 -6.91 14.78 12.94
CA LEU A 13 -7.15 14.28 11.58
C LEU A 13 -7.78 12.89 11.63
N HIS A 14 -7.18 11.95 12.36
CA HIS A 14 -7.74 10.61 12.54
C HIS A 14 -9.17 10.63 13.14
N ALA A 15 -9.46 11.51 14.10
CA ALA A 15 -10.80 11.65 14.67
C ALA A 15 -11.82 12.26 13.69
N ALA A 16 -11.42 13.24 12.87
CA ALA A 16 -12.25 13.86 11.84
C ALA A 16 -12.55 12.88 10.69
N LEU A 17 -11.52 12.18 10.21
CA LEU A 17 -11.64 11.13 9.20
C LEU A 17 -12.67 10.07 9.63
N LYS A 18 -12.57 9.56 10.86
CA LYS A 18 -13.50 8.57 11.42
C LYS A 18 -14.94 9.04 11.64
N LYS A 19 -15.17 10.35 11.63
CA LYS A 19 -16.52 10.92 11.73
C LYS A 19 -17.20 11.02 10.36
N ASN A 20 -16.42 11.25 9.30
CA ASN A 20 -16.92 11.57 7.98
C ASN A 20 -16.79 10.41 6.97
N TYR A 21 -15.91 9.43 7.21
CA TYR A 21 -15.60 8.34 6.30
C TYR A 21 -15.67 6.97 7.00
N SER A 22 -16.16 5.97 6.28
CA SER A 22 -16.18 4.57 6.72
C SER A 22 -14.86 3.87 6.36
N VAL A 23 -14.47 2.86 7.14
CA VAL A 23 -13.36 1.97 6.76
C VAL A 23 -13.89 1.05 5.65
N PRO A 24 -13.22 0.94 4.49
CA PRO A 24 -13.56 -0.03 3.45
C PRO A 24 -13.49 -1.47 3.96
N PRO A 25 -14.13 -2.45 3.29
CA PRO A 25 -13.93 -3.86 3.59
C PRO A 25 -12.44 -4.23 3.52
N ALA A 26 -12.04 -5.25 4.28
CA ALA A 26 -10.65 -5.70 4.27
C ALA A 26 -10.27 -6.22 2.87
N SER A 27 -9.24 -5.62 2.28
CA SER A 27 -8.71 -6.01 0.96
C SER A 27 -8.37 -7.51 0.92
N PRO A 28 -8.56 -8.18 -0.24
CA PRO A 28 -8.20 -9.59 -0.37
C PRO A 28 -6.70 -9.81 -0.11
N SER A 29 -6.36 -11.01 0.36
CA SER A 29 -4.96 -11.44 0.51
C SER A 29 -4.37 -11.68 -0.87
N ARG A 30 -3.40 -10.85 -1.28
CA ARG A 30 -2.73 -10.95 -2.58
C ARG A 30 -1.26 -11.41 -2.43
N PRO A 31 -0.64 -11.99 -3.46
CA PRO A 31 0.81 -12.11 -3.60
C PRO A 31 1.51 -10.75 -3.46
N LEU A 32 2.78 -10.74 -3.05
CA LEU A 32 3.54 -9.51 -2.85
C LEU A 32 3.68 -8.66 -4.13
N LEU A 33 3.77 -9.31 -5.29
CA LEU A 33 3.77 -8.61 -6.58
C LEU A 33 2.45 -7.86 -6.80
N GLU A 34 1.31 -8.54 -6.69
CA GLU A 34 0.00 -7.90 -6.85
C GLU A 34 -0.23 -6.75 -5.86
N HIS A 35 0.29 -6.82 -4.64
CA HIS A 35 0.25 -5.65 -3.73
C HIS A 35 1.05 -4.45 -4.26
N ALA A 36 2.14 -4.65 -5.00
CA ALA A 36 2.85 -3.59 -5.70
C ALA A 36 2.07 -3.07 -6.92
N LEU A 37 1.43 -3.96 -7.70
CA LEU A 37 0.65 -3.58 -8.88
C LEU A 37 -0.62 -2.82 -8.51
N TYR A 38 -1.37 -3.31 -7.51
CA TYR A 38 -2.54 -2.64 -6.96
C TYR A 38 -2.18 -1.24 -6.44
N ALA A 39 -1.06 -1.10 -5.72
CA ALA A 39 -0.58 0.21 -5.27
C ALA A 39 -0.25 1.15 -6.44
N CYS A 40 0.25 0.62 -7.56
CA CYS A 40 0.50 1.40 -8.77
C CYS A 40 -0.79 1.90 -9.44
N LEU A 41 -1.95 1.28 -9.18
CA LEU A 41 -3.25 1.73 -9.67
C LEU A 41 -3.96 2.64 -8.65
N LEU A 42 -3.81 2.34 -7.35
CA LEU A 42 -4.45 3.04 -6.23
C LEU A 42 -3.88 4.46 -5.98
N GLU A 43 -2.60 4.71 -6.29
CA GLU A 43 -1.99 6.04 -6.09
C GLU A 43 -2.71 7.11 -6.94
N ASP A 44 -3.34 8.06 -6.23
CA ASP A 44 -4.21 9.13 -6.75
C ASP A 44 -5.56 8.63 -7.35
N CYS A 45 -6.07 7.45 -6.96
CA CYS A 45 -7.24 6.80 -7.56
C CYS A 45 -8.24 6.22 -6.52
N PRO A 46 -9.58 6.26 -6.76
CA PRO A 46 -10.55 5.51 -5.96
C PRO A 46 -10.25 4.00 -5.90
N GLY A 47 -10.46 3.38 -4.74
CA GLY A 47 -10.23 1.94 -4.54
C GLY A 47 -11.01 1.05 -5.53
N GLU A 48 -12.31 1.33 -5.71
CA GLU A 48 -13.18 0.59 -6.64
C GLU A 48 -12.62 0.58 -8.08
N LEU A 49 -12.06 1.70 -8.54
CA LEU A 49 -11.46 1.83 -9.88
C LEU A 49 -10.08 1.16 -9.97
N ALA A 50 -9.33 1.10 -8.87
CA ALA A 50 -8.07 0.36 -8.79
C ALA A 50 -8.30 -1.16 -8.78
N ASP A 51 -9.34 -1.66 -8.12
CA ASP A 51 -9.73 -3.07 -8.17
C ASP A 51 -10.36 -3.44 -9.53
N GLU A 52 -11.17 -2.56 -10.14
CA GLU A 52 -11.65 -2.74 -11.53
C GLU A 52 -10.48 -2.79 -12.52
N GLY A 53 -9.55 -1.84 -12.43
CA GLY A 53 -8.37 -1.77 -13.30
C GLY A 53 -7.45 -2.97 -13.15
N LEU A 54 -7.28 -3.49 -11.93
CA LEU A 54 -6.49 -4.71 -11.71
C LEU A 54 -7.21 -5.96 -12.24
N ALA A 55 -8.52 -6.09 -12.00
CA ALA A 55 -9.32 -7.21 -12.49
C ALA A 55 -9.39 -7.26 -14.02
N LYS A 56 -9.33 -6.11 -14.71
CA LYS A 56 -9.17 -6.04 -16.17
C LYS A 56 -7.81 -6.56 -16.63
N LEU A 57 -6.72 -6.12 -15.99
CA LEU A 57 -5.37 -6.63 -16.31
C LEU A 57 -5.24 -8.15 -16.08
N GLU A 58 -5.92 -8.68 -15.06
CA GLU A 58 -6.03 -10.12 -14.77
C GLU A 58 -6.93 -10.90 -15.77
N GLN A 59 -7.69 -10.21 -16.64
CA GLN A 59 -8.58 -10.80 -17.65
C GLN A 59 -8.03 -10.65 -19.08
N ASP A 60 -7.44 -9.51 -19.40
CA ASP A 60 -6.98 -9.15 -20.75
C ASP A 60 -5.57 -9.69 -21.07
N TYR A 61 -4.78 -10.07 -20.05
CA TYR A 61 -3.41 -10.60 -20.20
C TYR A 61 -3.26 -11.94 -19.46
N PHE A 62 -2.48 -12.87 -20.03
CA PHE A 62 -2.28 -14.21 -19.46
C PHE A 62 -1.36 -14.19 -18.24
N ASP A 63 -0.36 -13.30 -18.21
CA ASP A 63 0.53 -13.13 -17.06
C ASP A 63 1.12 -11.70 -16.94
N TRP A 64 1.82 -11.45 -15.83
CA TRP A 64 2.50 -10.18 -15.57
C TRP A 64 3.73 -9.92 -16.47
N ASN A 65 4.21 -10.93 -17.20
CA ASN A 65 5.27 -10.78 -18.20
C ASN A 65 4.71 -10.17 -19.51
N GLU A 66 3.49 -10.53 -19.92
CA GLU A 66 2.75 -9.87 -20.99
C GLU A 66 2.50 -8.40 -20.63
N VAL A 67 1.90 -8.11 -19.47
CA VAL A 67 1.66 -6.74 -18.99
C VAL A 67 2.94 -5.89 -18.98
N ARG A 68 4.10 -6.48 -18.65
CA ARG A 68 5.40 -5.79 -18.70
C ARG A 68 5.85 -5.45 -20.13
N VAL A 69 5.57 -6.27 -21.14
CA VAL A 69 6.00 -6.00 -22.53
C VAL A 69 5.04 -5.09 -23.30
N THR A 70 3.73 -5.19 -23.05
CA THR A 70 2.65 -4.31 -23.59
C THR A 70 3.00 -2.82 -23.51
N THR A 71 2.60 -2.02 -24.51
CA THR A 71 2.90 -0.58 -24.52
C THR A 71 2.13 0.20 -23.45
N VAL A 72 2.64 1.39 -23.07
CA VAL A 72 1.94 2.28 -22.14
C VAL A 72 0.58 2.73 -22.69
N THR A 73 0.45 2.85 -24.01
CA THR A 73 -0.83 3.21 -24.67
C THR A 73 -1.88 2.13 -24.46
N GLU A 74 -1.59 0.88 -24.84
CA GLU A 74 -2.52 -0.25 -24.67
C GLU A 74 -2.92 -0.44 -23.20
N LEU A 75 -1.96 -0.34 -22.27
CA LEU A 75 -2.24 -0.38 -20.82
C LEU A 75 -3.10 0.81 -20.36
N SER A 76 -2.99 1.99 -20.98
CA SER A 76 -3.83 3.16 -20.67
C SER A 76 -5.25 3.01 -21.21
N ASP A 77 -5.44 2.29 -22.33
CA ASP A 77 -6.75 2.00 -22.90
C ASP A 77 -7.52 0.98 -22.03
N VAL A 78 -6.84 -0.06 -21.52
CA VAL A 78 -7.39 -0.99 -20.53
C VAL A 78 -7.75 -0.27 -19.22
N LEU A 79 -6.84 0.58 -18.72
CA LEU A 79 -7.01 1.38 -17.50
C LEU A 79 -7.81 2.68 -17.70
N SER A 80 -8.56 2.80 -18.79
CA SER A 80 -9.26 4.04 -19.21
C SER A 80 -10.33 4.57 -18.23
N SER A 81 -10.75 3.78 -17.24
CA SER A 81 -11.64 4.20 -16.16
C SER A 81 -10.94 4.93 -15.01
N LEU A 82 -9.60 4.89 -14.91
CA LEU A 82 -8.85 5.57 -13.85
C LEU A 82 -8.75 7.10 -14.07
N PRO A 83 -8.55 7.92 -13.02
CA PRO A 83 -8.47 9.39 -13.16
C PRO A 83 -7.29 9.93 -14.00
N ASP A 84 -6.19 9.17 -14.08
CA ASP A 84 -5.06 9.44 -14.98
C ASP A 84 -4.48 8.09 -15.48
N PRO A 85 -5.06 7.51 -16.55
CA PRO A 85 -4.66 6.19 -17.04
C PRO A 85 -3.22 6.16 -17.52
N ASN A 86 -2.73 7.27 -18.10
CA ASN A 86 -1.37 7.38 -18.62
C ASN A 86 -0.33 7.37 -17.49
N LYS A 87 -0.60 8.10 -16.39
CA LYS A 87 0.25 8.05 -15.18
C LYS A 87 0.21 6.65 -14.56
N ALA A 88 -0.98 6.05 -14.43
CA ALA A 88 -1.14 4.72 -13.85
C ALA A 88 -0.41 3.62 -14.66
N ALA A 89 -0.63 3.56 -15.97
CA ALA A 89 0.02 2.62 -16.88
C ALA A 89 1.56 2.80 -16.89
N SER A 90 2.05 4.04 -16.92
CA SER A 90 3.48 4.33 -16.83
C SER A 90 4.07 3.83 -15.51
N ARG A 91 3.42 4.15 -14.39
CA ARG A 91 3.83 3.74 -13.03
C ARG A 91 3.85 2.21 -12.92
N LEU A 92 2.78 1.54 -13.37
CA LEU A 92 2.65 0.08 -13.39
C LEU A 92 3.78 -0.58 -14.18
N LYS A 93 3.99 -0.17 -15.44
CA LYS A 93 5.02 -0.76 -16.31
C LYS A 93 6.43 -0.52 -15.79
N SER A 94 6.74 0.68 -15.30
CA SER A 94 8.06 0.98 -14.73
C SER A 94 8.36 0.15 -13.46
N ASN A 95 7.36 -0.12 -12.63
CA ASN A 95 7.53 -0.98 -11.45
C ASN A 95 7.64 -2.46 -11.84
N LEU A 96 6.81 -2.97 -12.77
CA LEU A 96 6.95 -4.32 -13.30
C LEU A 96 8.34 -4.59 -13.91
N GLN A 97 8.87 -3.63 -14.67
CA GLN A 97 10.20 -3.74 -15.27
C GLN A 97 11.30 -3.77 -14.20
N GLY A 98 11.31 -2.79 -13.27
CA GLY A 98 12.34 -2.74 -12.22
C GLY A 98 12.29 -3.93 -11.25
N ILE A 99 11.10 -4.42 -10.92
CA ILE A 99 10.92 -5.63 -10.12
C ILE A 99 11.50 -6.85 -10.86
N PHE A 100 11.22 -7.00 -12.15
CA PHE A 100 11.77 -8.11 -12.93
C PHE A 100 13.29 -8.04 -13.06
N GLU A 101 13.88 -6.84 -13.17
CA GLU A 101 15.34 -6.64 -13.27
C GLU A 101 16.09 -6.92 -11.95
N GLU A 102 15.51 -6.61 -10.79
CA GLU A 102 16.11 -6.89 -9.47
C GLU A 102 15.92 -8.35 -9.02
N PHE A 103 14.77 -8.96 -9.33
CA PHE A 103 14.38 -10.28 -8.79
C PHE A 103 14.37 -11.44 -9.79
N TYR A 104 14.38 -11.18 -11.11
CA TYR A 104 14.22 -12.19 -12.17
C TYR A 104 13.01 -13.13 -11.99
N SER A 105 11.99 -12.68 -11.26
CA SER A 105 10.84 -13.47 -10.82
C SER A 105 9.61 -12.59 -10.66
N PHE A 106 8.43 -13.16 -10.91
CA PHE A 106 7.14 -12.57 -10.57
C PHE A 106 6.57 -13.13 -9.25
N ASP A 107 7.13 -14.22 -8.71
CA ASP A 107 6.93 -14.62 -7.31
C ASP A 107 7.94 -13.89 -6.42
N LEU A 108 7.42 -13.01 -5.56
CA LEU A 108 8.15 -12.23 -4.57
C LEU A 108 7.82 -12.65 -3.12
N ASP A 109 6.96 -13.65 -2.89
CA ASP A 109 6.48 -14.00 -1.55
C ASP A 109 7.58 -14.58 -0.65
N HIS A 110 8.72 -14.98 -1.22
CA HIS A 110 9.95 -15.27 -0.50
C HIS A 110 10.46 -14.07 0.32
N LEU A 111 10.24 -12.82 -0.13
CA LEU A 111 10.65 -11.59 0.57
C LEU A 111 9.85 -11.35 1.86
N LYS A 112 8.62 -11.89 1.97
CA LYS A 112 7.82 -11.86 3.22
C LYS A 112 8.51 -12.58 4.40
N LYS A 113 9.55 -13.39 4.11
CA LYS A 113 10.38 -14.11 5.09
C LYS A 113 11.77 -13.49 5.28
N GLU A 114 12.16 -12.51 4.47
CA GLU A 114 13.44 -11.81 4.61
C GLU A 114 13.36 -10.76 5.74
N ASN A 115 14.52 -10.22 6.15
CA ASN A 115 14.54 -9.05 7.01
C ASN A 115 13.87 -7.86 6.29
N LEU A 116 12.85 -7.26 6.91
CA LEU A 116 12.06 -6.15 6.36
C LEU A 116 12.93 -5.03 5.78
N GLY A 117 13.99 -4.61 6.48
CA GLY A 117 14.89 -3.55 6.00
C GLY A 117 15.65 -3.91 4.74
N LYS A 118 16.02 -5.19 4.56
CA LYS A 118 16.63 -5.69 3.32
C LYS A 118 15.63 -5.72 2.16
N ALA A 119 14.41 -6.20 2.40
CA ALA A 119 13.37 -6.22 1.37
C ALA A 119 13.02 -4.79 0.89
N VAL A 120 12.83 -3.86 1.83
CA VAL A 120 12.58 -2.43 1.52
C VAL A 120 13.72 -1.81 0.72
N ALA A 121 14.97 -2.05 1.09
CA ALA A 121 16.15 -1.49 0.40
C ALA A 121 16.41 -2.08 -1.01
N LYS A 122 15.59 -3.04 -1.46
CA LYS A 122 15.53 -3.47 -2.89
C LYS A 122 14.51 -2.62 -3.63
N PHE A 123 13.27 -2.58 -3.13
CA PHE A 123 12.19 -1.76 -3.71
C PHE A 123 12.51 -0.26 -3.76
N GLU A 124 13.14 0.31 -2.71
CA GLU A 124 13.51 1.74 -2.62
C GLU A 124 14.52 2.20 -3.69
N LYS A 125 15.21 1.27 -4.37
CA LYS A 125 16.14 1.58 -5.47
C LYS A 125 15.50 1.59 -6.86
N LEU A 126 14.30 1.05 -7.01
CA LEU A 126 13.69 0.87 -8.33
C LEU A 126 13.24 2.24 -8.88
N PRO A 127 13.61 2.62 -10.11
CA PRO A 127 13.43 4.00 -10.60
C PRO A 127 11.96 4.40 -10.81
N GLY A 128 11.04 3.44 -10.88
CA GLY A 128 9.59 3.69 -10.92
C GLY A 128 8.91 3.73 -9.55
N MET A 129 9.62 3.43 -8.46
CA MET A 129 9.04 3.27 -7.13
C MET A 129 8.67 4.62 -6.52
N THR A 130 7.38 4.88 -6.34
CA THR A 130 6.92 6.08 -5.65
C THR A 130 6.91 5.87 -4.12
N PRO A 131 6.96 6.94 -3.30
CA PRO A 131 6.82 6.83 -1.84
C PRO A 131 5.51 6.17 -1.42
N PHE A 132 4.42 6.38 -2.16
CA PHE A 132 3.13 5.71 -1.94
C PHE A 132 3.24 4.21 -2.17
N VAL A 133 3.72 3.79 -3.35
CA VAL A 133 3.81 2.36 -3.73
C VAL A 133 4.72 1.61 -2.75
N LEU A 134 5.88 2.18 -2.41
CA LEU A 134 6.79 1.60 -1.41
C LEU A 134 6.11 1.45 -0.05
N SER A 135 5.43 2.50 0.43
CA SER A 135 4.75 2.48 1.74
C SER A 135 3.58 1.50 1.78
N TYR A 136 2.85 1.34 0.67
CA TYR A 136 1.78 0.35 0.54
C TYR A 136 2.32 -1.08 0.54
N ILE A 137 3.39 -1.37 -0.22
CA ILE A 137 4.10 -2.65 -0.22
C ILE A 137 4.59 -2.99 1.20
N ILE A 138 5.15 -2.01 1.93
CA ILE A 138 5.56 -2.18 3.32
C ILE A 138 4.37 -2.52 4.21
N GLN A 139 3.27 -1.77 4.11
CA GLN A 139 2.12 -1.90 5.01
C GLN A 139 1.31 -3.17 4.77
N HIS A 140 0.95 -3.46 3.51
CA HIS A 140 0.08 -4.59 3.14
C HIS A 140 0.86 -5.87 2.81
N GLY A 141 1.96 -5.76 2.04
CA GLY A 141 2.67 -6.91 1.50
C GLY A 141 3.73 -7.50 2.45
N LEU A 142 4.58 -6.64 3.04
CA LEU A 142 5.69 -7.05 3.92
C LEU A 142 5.35 -6.99 5.43
N GLY A 143 4.14 -6.54 5.79
CA GLY A 143 3.69 -6.48 7.18
C GLY A 143 4.51 -5.55 8.07
N GLY A 144 5.15 -4.52 7.51
CA GLY A 144 5.87 -3.48 8.23
C GLY A 144 4.94 -2.46 8.93
N HIS A 145 5.49 -1.32 9.35
CA HIS A 145 4.70 -0.16 9.78
C HIS A 145 5.17 1.07 9.02
N SER A 146 4.37 1.47 8.05
CA SER A 146 4.50 2.64 7.20
C SER A 146 3.07 3.05 6.83
N ILE A 147 2.84 4.31 6.46
CA ILE A 147 1.53 4.78 6.01
C ILE A 147 1.69 5.34 4.60
N PRO A 148 1.04 4.76 3.57
CA PRO A 148 1.02 5.35 2.25
C PRO A 148 0.29 6.71 2.28
N ILE A 149 0.89 7.71 1.66
CA ILE A 149 0.37 9.06 1.51
C ILE A 149 0.36 9.35 0.01
N ASP A 150 -0.82 9.48 -0.59
CA ASP A 150 -0.93 9.86 -2.00
C ASP A 150 -0.61 11.36 -2.14
N TYR A 151 -0.56 11.85 -3.38
CA TYR A 151 -0.24 13.26 -3.59
C TYR A 151 -1.28 14.18 -2.93
N SER A 152 -2.57 13.81 -2.90
CA SER A 152 -3.62 14.65 -2.33
C SER A 152 -3.72 14.56 -0.80
N ALA A 153 -3.39 13.42 -0.19
CA ALA A 153 -3.21 13.33 1.27
C ALA A 153 -2.02 14.16 1.75
N MET A 154 -0.94 14.25 0.97
CA MET A 154 0.17 15.16 1.30
C MET A 154 -0.28 16.63 1.28
N VAL A 155 -1.19 17.00 0.36
CA VAL A 155 -1.81 18.33 0.34
C VAL A 155 -2.67 18.56 1.58
N ILE A 156 -3.52 17.60 1.96
CA ILE A 156 -4.29 17.63 3.21
C ILE A 156 -3.36 17.85 4.42
N MET A 157 -2.20 17.18 4.46
CA MET A 157 -1.23 17.35 5.55
C MET A 157 -0.47 18.68 5.50
N LEU A 158 -0.22 19.26 4.33
CA LEU A 158 0.35 20.60 4.18
C LEU A 158 -0.62 21.68 4.68
N VAL A 159 -1.85 21.70 4.15
CA VAL A 159 -2.82 22.78 4.45
C VAL A 159 -3.40 22.68 5.87
N SER A 160 -3.35 21.50 6.50
CA SER A 160 -3.64 21.34 7.94
C SER A 160 -2.45 21.60 8.87
N GLY A 161 -1.29 22.03 8.33
CA GLY A 161 -0.09 22.36 9.11
C GLY A 161 0.60 21.16 9.78
N ILE A 162 0.28 19.94 9.34
CA ILE A 162 0.92 18.70 9.80
C ILE A 162 2.31 18.59 9.17
N ALA A 163 2.41 18.72 7.85
CA ALA A 163 3.64 18.69 7.07
C ALA A 163 4.08 20.11 6.68
N SER A 164 5.37 20.26 6.38
CA SER A 164 5.94 21.46 5.73
C SER A 164 6.31 21.16 4.27
N GLN A 165 6.51 22.21 3.47
CA GLN A 165 6.82 22.07 2.03
C GLN A 165 8.11 21.26 1.77
N ALA A 166 9.09 21.30 2.69
CA ALA A 166 10.29 20.47 2.60
C ALA A 166 9.97 18.98 2.81
N GLU A 167 9.25 18.65 3.89
CA GLU A 167 8.84 17.27 4.20
C GLU A 167 7.93 16.68 3.11
N ALA A 168 7.10 17.51 2.47
CA ALA A 168 6.30 17.12 1.31
C ALA A 168 7.14 16.87 0.04
N ALA A 169 8.25 17.59 -0.15
CA ALA A 169 9.20 17.32 -1.23
C ALA A 169 9.99 16.02 -1.00
N ASP A 170 10.30 15.70 0.27
CA ASP A 170 10.88 14.41 0.69
C ASP A 170 9.86 13.24 0.61
N GLY A 171 8.58 13.52 0.36
CA GLY A 171 7.51 12.53 0.26
C GLY A 171 7.19 11.79 1.57
N ARG A 172 7.61 12.32 2.72
CA ARG A 172 7.52 11.65 4.04
C ARG A 172 7.11 12.66 5.12
N VAL A 173 6.26 12.25 6.07
CA VAL A 173 5.79 13.14 7.15
C VAL A 173 6.39 12.71 8.50
N PRO A 174 7.45 13.36 8.99
CA PRO A 174 8.21 12.89 10.14
C PRO A 174 7.36 12.78 11.42
N GLY A 175 7.23 11.54 11.90
CA GLY A 175 6.49 11.19 13.12
C GLY A 175 5.07 10.66 12.89
N LEU A 176 4.61 10.51 11.64
CA LEU A 176 3.28 9.97 11.33
C LEU A 176 3.08 8.54 11.88
N GLU A 177 4.02 7.64 11.59
CA GLU A 177 4.06 6.26 12.09
C GLU A 177 4.26 6.17 13.60
N ARG A 178 4.74 7.24 14.25
CA ARG A 178 4.86 7.34 15.71
C ARG A 178 3.56 7.82 16.37
N ALA A 179 2.79 8.65 15.67
CA ALA A 179 1.50 9.15 16.14
C ALA A 179 0.35 8.15 15.90
N ILE A 180 0.43 7.34 14.82
CA ILE A 180 -0.54 6.30 14.49
C ILE A 180 0.04 4.91 14.85
N PRO A 181 -0.53 4.17 15.81
CA PRO A 181 -0.10 2.80 16.13
C PRO A 181 -0.28 1.84 14.95
N LYS A 182 0.59 0.83 14.83
CA LYS A 182 0.55 -0.17 13.74
C LYS A 182 -0.82 -0.82 13.55
N SER A 183 -1.53 -1.15 14.62
CA SER A 183 -2.89 -1.72 14.58
C SER A 183 -3.96 -0.80 13.98
N LYS A 184 -3.63 0.47 13.73
CA LYS A 184 -4.48 1.47 13.08
C LYS A 184 -3.82 2.08 11.82
N GLY A 185 -2.71 1.52 11.35
CA GLY A 185 -1.97 2.03 10.18
C GLY A 185 -2.79 1.93 8.89
N VAL A 186 -3.29 0.72 8.58
CA VAL A 186 -4.17 0.45 7.43
C VAL A 186 -5.49 1.21 7.54
N GLU A 187 -6.08 1.22 8.75
CA GLU A 187 -7.31 1.97 9.05
C GLU A 187 -7.15 3.47 8.74
N PHE A 188 -6.06 4.08 9.21
CA PHE A 188 -5.77 5.49 8.98
C PHE A 188 -5.46 5.77 7.50
N ALA A 189 -4.70 4.90 6.82
CA ALA A 189 -4.40 5.03 5.39
C ALA A 189 -5.67 5.01 4.54
N ASN A 190 -6.52 3.98 4.70
CA ASN A 190 -7.76 3.83 3.95
C ASN A 190 -8.77 4.97 4.21
N LEU A 191 -8.78 5.52 5.43
CA LEU A 191 -9.63 6.66 5.78
C LEU A 191 -9.08 8.00 5.24
N LEU A 192 -7.75 8.15 5.16
CA LEU A 192 -7.07 9.34 4.64
C LEU A 192 -7.17 9.42 3.11
N HIS A 193 -7.12 8.28 2.42
CA HIS A 193 -7.19 8.17 0.96
C HIS A 193 -8.52 8.67 0.39
N GLN A 194 -9.64 8.44 1.10
CA GLN A 194 -10.99 8.83 0.65
C GLN A 194 -11.16 10.35 0.42
N PRO A 195 -10.91 11.25 1.39
CA PRO A 195 -10.97 12.70 1.16
C PRO A 195 -9.87 13.20 0.23
N ALA A 196 -8.71 12.53 0.18
CA ALA A 196 -7.61 12.89 -0.72
C ALA A 196 -8.03 12.72 -2.18
N VAL A 197 -8.56 11.54 -2.53
CA VAL A 197 -9.12 11.25 -3.85
C VAL A 197 -10.34 12.11 -4.15
N ALA A 198 -11.24 12.32 -3.18
CA ALA A 198 -12.42 13.19 -3.36
C ALA A 198 -12.02 14.61 -3.77
N LEU A 199 -11.04 15.23 -3.09
CA LEU A 199 -10.52 16.57 -3.43
C LEU A 199 -9.69 16.62 -4.73
N LEU A 200 -9.22 15.47 -5.22
CA LEU A 200 -8.57 15.37 -6.51
C LEU A 200 -9.58 15.37 -7.67
N MET A 201 -10.70 14.68 -7.48
CA MET A 201 -11.79 14.58 -8.47
C MET A 201 -12.70 15.81 -8.46
N ASP A 202 -13.18 16.22 -7.29
CA ASP A 202 -13.87 17.50 -7.07
C ASP A 202 -13.16 18.32 -5.97
N PRO A 203 -12.34 19.32 -6.36
CA PRO A 203 -11.72 20.24 -5.41
C PRO A 203 -12.73 21.03 -4.54
N ALA A 204 -14.01 21.04 -4.88
CA ALA A 204 -15.09 21.68 -4.12
C ALA A 204 -15.83 20.74 -3.15
N ASP A 205 -15.44 19.46 -3.00
CA ASP A 205 -16.19 18.51 -2.17
C ASP A 205 -16.41 19.04 -0.74
N LYS A 206 -17.69 19.09 -0.37
CA LYS A 206 -18.17 19.63 0.89
C LYS A 206 -17.77 18.74 2.07
N THR A 207 -17.69 17.43 1.87
CA THR A 207 -17.40 16.47 2.95
C THR A 207 -15.94 16.52 3.37
N ALA A 208 -15.04 16.55 2.40
CA ALA A 208 -13.60 16.66 2.59
C ALA A 208 -13.20 18.07 3.06
N ARG A 209 -13.78 19.15 2.52
CA ARG A 209 -13.56 20.51 3.04
C ARG A 209 -14.05 20.66 4.48
N ALA A 210 -15.24 20.15 4.83
CA ALA A 210 -15.74 20.18 6.21
C ALA A 210 -14.91 19.30 7.17
N MET A 211 -14.38 18.17 6.69
CA MET A 211 -13.42 17.36 7.45
C MET A 211 -12.15 18.17 7.73
N LEU A 212 -11.56 18.76 6.69
CA LEU A 212 -10.31 19.52 6.73
C LEU A 212 -10.37 20.70 7.71
N GLU A 213 -11.42 21.52 7.61
CA GLU A 213 -11.67 22.67 8.49
C GLU A 213 -11.85 22.28 9.98
N SER A 214 -12.28 21.04 10.24
CA SER A 214 -12.41 20.53 11.62
C SER A 214 -11.07 20.12 12.24
N VAL A 215 -10.05 19.83 11.42
CA VAL A 215 -8.69 19.50 11.87
C VAL A 215 -7.92 20.78 12.24
N SER A 216 -7.91 21.74 11.31
CA SER A 216 -7.33 23.06 11.47
C SER A 216 -8.20 24.10 10.79
N LYS A 217 -8.39 25.25 11.45
CA LYS A 217 -9.19 26.36 10.92
C LYS A 217 -8.40 27.11 9.85
N GLY A 218 -9.07 27.53 8.78
CA GLY A 218 -8.47 28.21 7.63
C GLY A 218 -7.96 27.25 6.54
N SER A 219 -7.81 25.95 6.84
CA SER A 219 -7.24 24.97 5.92
C SER A 219 -8.04 24.79 4.61
N SER A 220 -9.33 25.14 4.61
CA SER A 220 -10.14 25.21 3.37
C SER A 220 -9.70 26.33 2.43
N ALA A 221 -9.27 27.47 2.97
CA ALA A 221 -8.75 28.61 2.21
C ALA A 221 -7.29 28.38 1.81
N ASP A 222 -6.48 27.77 2.69
CA ASP A 222 -5.10 27.36 2.37
C ASP A 222 -5.08 26.35 1.20
N LEU A 223 -6.10 25.49 1.09
CA LEU A 223 -6.32 24.60 -0.06
C LEU A 223 -6.63 25.37 -1.34
N ASP A 224 -7.48 26.40 -1.28
CA ASP A 224 -7.79 27.24 -2.45
C ASP A 224 -6.58 28.08 -2.91
N GLU A 225 -5.79 28.63 -1.99
CA GLU A 225 -4.51 29.28 -2.33
C GLU A 225 -3.54 28.27 -2.98
N TRP A 226 -3.42 27.08 -2.40
CA TRP A 226 -2.58 26.02 -2.96
C TRP A 226 -3.04 25.59 -4.36
N LEU A 227 -4.35 25.49 -4.61
CA LEU A 227 -4.92 25.20 -5.94
C LEU A 227 -4.62 26.32 -6.95
N VAL A 228 -4.68 27.59 -6.54
CA VAL A 228 -4.30 28.75 -7.37
C VAL A 228 -2.79 28.72 -7.66
N SER A 229 -1.96 28.48 -6.65
CA SER A 229 -0.50 28.34 -6.77
C SER A 229 -0.12 27.21 -7.73
N LYS A 230 -0.75 26.04 -7.61
CA LYS A 230 -0.60 24.90 -8.52
C LYS A 230 -0.98 25.23 -9.96
N LYS A 231 -2.10 25.93 -10.18
CA LYS A 231 -2.51 26.41 -11.51
C LYS A 231 -1.51 27.40 -12.10
N ALA A 232 -1.01 28.35 -11.30
CA ALA A 232 0.02 29.30 -11.72
C ALA A 232 1.36 28.61 -12.04
N ALA A 233 1.78 27.64 -11.22
CA ALA A 233 2.99 26.84 -11.45
C ALA A 233 2.88 26.03 -12.75
N LYS A 234 1.77 25.30 -12.97
CA LYS A 234 1.51 24.60 -14.24
C LYS A 234 1.57 25.56 -15.45
N LYS A 235 0.99 26.76 -15.36
CA LYS A 235 1.06 27.78 -16.43
C LYS A 235 2.50 28.27 -16.69
N ARG A 236 3.31 28.47 -15.64
CA ARG A 236 4.74 28.86 -15.77
C ARG A 236 5.61 27.77 -16.40
N VAL A 237 5.33 26.49 -16.10
CA VAL A 237 6.04 25.35 -16.72
C VAL A 237 5.60 25.15 -18.17
N ALA A 238 4.30 25.21 -18.44
CA ALA A 238 3.77 25.12 -19.81
C ALA A 238 4.28 26.25 -20.70
N LYS A 239 4.39 27.49 -20.17
CA LYS A 239 4.99 28.61 -20.88
C LYS A 239 6.46 28.33 -21.23
N ARG A 240 7.30 27.97 -20.25
CA ARG A 240 8.73 27.69 -20.52
C ARG A 240 8.94 26.54 -21.49
N LYS A 241 8.17 25.44 -21.38
CA LYS A 241 8.24 24.32 -22.33
C LYS A 241 7.76 24.70 -23.75
N ALA A 242 6.94 25.73 -23.89
CA ALA A 242 6.59 26.29 -25.19
C ALA A 242 7.73 27.16 -25.74
N GLU A 243 8.30 28.05 -24.92
CA GLU A 243 9.46 28.89 -25.27
C GLU A 243 10.67 28.02 -25.68
N GLU A 244 11.03 27.00 -24.88
CA GLU A 244 12.09 26.01 -25.17
C GLU A 244 11.85 25.24 -26.48
N ARG A 245 10.59 24.93 -26.80
CA ARG A 245 10.23 24.25 -28.07
C ARG A 245 10.28 25.21 -29.26
N GLU A 246 9.99 26.49 -29.03
CA GLU A 246 10.06 27.53 -30.05
C GLU A 246 11.52 27.89 -30.37
N THR A 247 12.39 28.05 -29.36
CA THR A 247 13.84 28.24 -29.59
C THR A 247 14.45 27.01 -30.28
N ALA A 248 14.14 25.79 -29.83
CA ALA A 248 14.62 24.57 -30.50
C ALA A 248 14.12 24.44 -31.95
N LYS A 249 12.92 24.96 -32.28
CA LYS A 249 12.46 25.04 -33.67
C LYS A 249 13.23 26.10 -34.46
N GLN A 250 13.44 27.28 -33.90
CA GLN A 250 14.19 28.37 -34.55
C GLN A 250 15.65 27.99 -34.78
N GLU A 251 16.29 27.29 -33.84
CA GLU A 251 17.64 26.74 -33.97
C GLU A 251 17.72 25.66 -35.06
N ALA A 252 16.76 24.72 -35.11
CA ALA A 252 16.69 23.72 -36.17
C ALA A 252 16.41 24.32 -37.57
N GLU A 253 15.60 25.37 -37.64
CA GLU A 253 15.27 26.07 -38.89
C GLU A 253 16.44 26.95 -39.36
N ALA A 254 17.15 27.62 -38.45
CA ALA A 254 18.39 28.32 -38.74
C ALA A 254 19.51 27.37 -39.20
N ALA A 255 19.63 26.19 -38.58
CA ALA A 255 20.55 25.15 -39.02
C ALA A 255 20.22 24.62 -40.43
N ALA A 256 18.94 24.44 -40.75
CA ALA A 256 18.50 24.02 -42.08
C ALA A 256 18.70 25.10 -43.17
N VAL A 257 18.63 26.38 -42.80
CA VAL A 257 18.91 27.51 -43.71
C VAL A 257 20.43 27.77 -43.86
N ALA A 258 21.25 27.23 -42.94
CA ALA A 258 22.71 27.38 -42.96
C ALA A 258 23.46 26.34 -43.82
N GLU A 259 22.79 25.33 -44.40
CA GLU A 259 23.41 24.45 -45.40
C GLU A 259 23.63 25.22 -46.73
N PRO A 260 24.88 25.42 -47.20
CA PRO A 260 25.12 26.07 -48.49
C PRO A 260 24.79 25.10 -49.64
N VAL A 261 24.11 25.60 -50.66
CA VAL A 261 23.83 24.85 -51.91
C VAL A 261 25.10 24.73 -52.75
N GLU A 262 25.99 23.82 -52.36
CA GLU A 262 27.20 23.53 -53.13
C GLU A 262 26.87 22.65 -54.35
N LYS A 263 27.28 23.10 -55.53
CA LYS A 263 26.91 22.48 -56.80
C LYS A 263 27.77 21.23 -57.07
N ALA A 264 27.13 20.19 -57.60
CA ALA A 264 27.81 18.96 -58.01
C ALA A 264 28.85 19.18 -59.11
N PRO A 265 29.93 18.38 -59.09
CA PRO A 265 30.51 17.81 -60.30
C PRO A 265 30.15 16.32 -60.42
N ALA A 266 30.14 15.80 -61.64
CA ALA A 266 29.61 14.46 -61.94
C ALA A 266 30.68 13.35 -61.95
N GLY A 267 30.32 12.20 -61.37
CA GLY A 267 30.62 10.90 -61.97
C GLY A 267 31.77 10.06 -61.39
N LYS A 268 31.41 8.94 -60.73
CA LYS A 268 31.48 7.60 -61.34
C LYS A 268 30.75 6.55 -60.49
N LYS A 269 30.23 5.49 -61.12
CA LYS A 269 29.47 4.40 -60.47
C LYS A 269 30.39 3.24 -60.11
N LYS A 270 30.28 2.70 -58.88
CA LYS A 270 29.83 1.32 -58.60
C LYS A 270 29.82 1.02 -57.08
N PRO A 271 28.90 0.16 -56.59
CA PRO A 271 28.82 -0.21 -55.17
C PRO A 271 29.65 -1.47 -54.84
N ILE A 272 30.03 -1.63 -53.58
CA ILE A 272 30.49 -2.91 -53.01
C ILE A 272 29.44 -3.39 -52.00
N ARG A 273 28.90 -4.59 -52.22
CA ARG A 273 28.09 -5.32 -51.22
C ARG A 273 29.03 -6.19 -50.39
N SER A 274 29.10 -5.98 -49.09
CA SER A 274 29.78 -6.90 -48.16
C SER A 274 28.84 -8.06 -47.80
N ALA A 275 28.90 -9.15 -48.57
CA ALA A 275 28.29 -10.41 -48.17
C ALA A 275 29.21 -11.16 -47.18
N ALA A 276 28.64 -11.87 -46.21
CA ALA A 276 29.38 -12.66 -45.24
C ALA A 276 29.78 -14.04 -45.80
N LYS A 277 30.95 -14.56 -45.41
CA LYS A 277 31.10 -15.92 -44.83
C LYS A 277 32.44 -16.07 -44.10
N ALA A 278 32.55 -17.09 -43.24
CA ALA A 278 33.72 -17.38 -42.42
C ALA A 278 34.45 -18.67 -42.83
N THR A 279 35.76 -18.70 -42.53
CA THR A 279 36.67 -19.87 -42.37
C THR A 279 37.90 -19.32 -41.61
N SER A 280 38.37 -19.78 -40.44
CA SER A 280 38.65 -21.10 -39.84
C SER A 280 40.15 -21.49 -39.91
N THR A 281 40.74 -21.84 -38.76
CA THR A 281 42.05 -22.55 -38.58
C THR A 281 43.33 -21.81 -39.04
N THR A 282 44.54 -21.95 -38.46
CA THR A 282 45.08 -22.78 -37.33
C THR A 282 46.41 -22.21 -36.81
N ASN A 283 46.75 -22.35 -35.51
CA ASN A 283 47.99 -23.00 -35.01
C ASN A 283 48.35 -22.77 -33.50
N LYS A 284 49.06 -23.75 -32.92
CA LYS A 284 49.75 -23.82 -31.60
C LYS A 284 51.21 -24.31 -31.86
N PRO A 285 52.16 -24.60 -30.91
CA PRO A 285 52.10 -24.81 -29.45
C PRO A 285 52.91 -23.70 -28.67
N LYS A 286 53.85 -23.83 -27.70
CA LYS A 286 54.50 -24.92 -26.93
C LYS A 286 55.16 -24.39 -25.61
N ALA A 287 54.42 -24.01 -24.57
CA ALA A 287 54.13 -24.84 -23.39
C ALA A 287 55.33 -25.36 -22.52
N ALA A 288 55.42 -24.87 -21.27
CA ALA A 288 55.98 -25.52 -20.05
C ALA A 288 55.27 -24.88 -18.82
N LYS A 289 54.82 -25.52 -17.71
CA LYS A 289 55.26 -26.66 -16.85
C LYS A 289 56.56 -26.37 -16.08
N LYS A 290 56.80 -26.82 -14.83
CA LYS A 290 56.09 -27.67 -13.81
C LYS A 290 55.59 -26.75 -12.64
N ALA A 291 55.28 -27.07 -11.36
CA ALA A 291 54.93 -28.21 -10.47
C ALA A 291 54.42 -27.62 -9.12
N ALA A 292 53.85 -28.32 -8.12
CA ALA A 292 52.91 -29.46 -8.05
C ALA A 292 52.32 -29.55 -6.60
N ALA A 293 51.21 -30.27 -6.41
CA ALA A 293 50.65 -30.63 -5.08
C ALA A 293 51.18 -31.99 -4.59
N PRO A 294 50.68 -32.51 -3.44
CA PRO A 294 49.93 -33.79 -3.52
C PRO A 294 48.65 -33.86 -2.63
N LYS A 295 47.96 -35.03 -2.67
CA LYS A 295 46.71 -35.39 -1.96
C LYS A 295 46.83 -36.75 -1.23
N ALA A 296 45.92 -37.01 -0.28
CA ALA A 296 45.49 -38.34 0.23
C ALA A 296 43.97 -38.27 0.60
N SER A 297 43.08 -39.28 0.72
CA SER A 297 43.07 -40.77 0.79
C SER A 297 43.36 -41.42 2.16
N ALA A 298 42.61 -42.42 2.67
CA ALA A 298 41.30 -43.00 2.28
C ALA A 298 40.72 -43.92 3.40
N GLU A 299 39.39 -44.17 3.39
CA GLU A 299 38.64 -45.43 3.76
C GLU A 299 38.78 -46.07 5.19
N THR A 300 37.89 -46.91 5.79
CA THR A 300 36.55 -47.52 5.48
C THR A 300 35.87 -48.10 6.76
N SER A 301 34.53 -48.39 6.73
CA SER A 301 33.74 -49.38 7.56
C SER A 301 33.64 -49.23 9.11
N ASP A 302 32.62 -49.71 9.88
CA ASP A 302 31.21 -50.18 9.65
C ASP A 302 30.42 -50.28 11.01
N ALA A 303 29.08 -50.39 10.98
CA ALA A 303 28.10 -50.83 12.01
C ALA A 303 27.92 -50.03 13.36
N GLY A 304 26.71 -50.10 14.01
CA GLY A 304 26.61 -49.62 15.43
C GLY A 304 25.29 -49.36 16.23
N THR A 305 24.07 -49.35 15.66
CA THR A 305 22.74 -49.46 16.36
C THR A 305 22.44 -48.73 17.71
N LYS A 306 21.52 -47.72 17.72
CA LYS A 306 20.36 -47.47 18.67
C LYS A 306 19.82 -46.02 18.55
N ALA A 307 18.53 -45.79 18.23
CA ALA A 307 17.34 -45.72 19.11
C ALA A 307 17.29 -44.48 20.04
N LYS A 308 16.51 -43.42 19.74
CA LYS A 308 15.04 -43.18 19.91
C LYS A 308 14.69 -42.53 21.28
N ALA A 309 13.64 -41.69 21.33
CA ALA A 309 13.35 -40.75 22.41
C ALA A 309 11.93 -40.87 23.03
N ALA A 310 11.61 -40.00 24.00
CA ALA A 310 10.38 -39.88 24.81
C ALA A 310 10.26 -40.91 25.98
N VAL A 311 9.43 -40.73 27.04
CA VAL A 311 8.20 -39.93 27.26
C VAL A 311 8.06 -39.45 28.75
N THR A 312 7.10 -38.55 29.04
CA THR A 312 6.34 -38.33 30.33
C THR A 312 6.96 -37.62 31.57
N LYS A 313 6.53 -36.37 31.82
CA LYS A 313 5.55 -35.88 32.84
C LYS A 313 5.61 -36.35 34.33
N GLU A 314 5.60 -35.35 35.24
CA GLU A 314 5.00 -35.25 36.60
C GLU A 314 5.38 -36.22 37.76
N ALA A 315 5.96 -35.66 38.84
CA ALA A 315 5.41 -35.63 40.23
C ALA A 315 6.32 -34.82 41.22
N ASP A 316 5.68 -34.23 42.25
CA ASP A 316 5.99 -34.00 43.70
C ASP A 316 7.45 -34.08 44.28
N GLU A 317 7.86 -33.50 45.44
CA GLU A 317 7.26 -32.59 46.47
C GLU A 317 8.37 -31.86 47.32
N ALA A 318 7.98 -31.14 48.40
CA ALA A 318 8.79 -30.58 49.52
C ALA A 318 9.79 -29.41 49.23
N GLU A 319 9.97 -28.35 50.03
CA GLU A 319 10.27 -28.13 51.49
C GLU A 319 11.72 -28.46 51.91
N GLU A 320 12.44 -27.68 52.75
CA GLU A 320 12.16 -26.43 53.51
C GLU A 320 13.45 -25.58 53.77
N ALA A 321 13.32 -24.45 54.49
CA ALA A 321 14.30 -23.83 55.40
C ALA A 321 15.49 -22.93 54.94
N LYS A 322 15.32 -21.61 55.17
CA LYS A 322 16.20 -20.68 55.95
C LYS A 322 17.68 -20.49 55.49
N THR A 323 18.15 -19.29 55.14
CA THR A 323 18.40 -18.11 56.00
C THR A 323 18.87 -16.91 55.13
N ALA A 324 19.02 -15.64 55.54
CA ALA A 324 18.34 -14.71 56.47
C ALA A 324 19.25 -13.46 56.64
N LYS A 325 18.92 -12.32 56.00
CA LYS A 325 19.32 -10.98 56.52
C LYS A 325 18.41 -9.86 55.98
N ALA A 326 18.31 -8.77 56.74
CA ALA A 326 17.33 -7.68 56.56
C ALA A 326 18.06 -6.35 56.16
N LYS A 327 17.44 -5.17 55.97
CA LYS A 327 16.13 -4.66 56.45
C LYS A 327 15.71 -3.36 55.71
N LYS A 328 14.41 -3.04 55.85
CA LYS A 328 13.71 -1.71 55.84
C LYS A 328 13.04 -1.36 54.48
N SER A 329 11.77 -0.92 54.40
CA SER A 329 10.92 -0.19 55.37
C SER A 329 9.41 -0.55 55.39
N THR A 330 8.83 -0.55 56.61
CA THR A 330 7.43 -0.24 57.03
C THR A 330 6.37 0.18 55.98
N LYS A 331 5.26 -0.56 55.84
CA LYS A 331 3.90 -0.42 56.50
C LYS A 331 2.95 0.60 55.81
N LYS A 332 1.60 0.47 55.77
CA LYS A 332 0.65 -0.55 56.32
C LYS A 332 -0.74 -0.43 55.63
N SER A 333 -1.30 -1.51 55.07
CA SER A 333 -2.77 -1.72 55.04
C SER A 333 -3.17 -3.19 54.76
N ALA A 334 -4.06 -3.70 55.62
CA ALA A 334 -4.87 -4.91 55.48
C ALA A 334 -6.20 -4.59 56.24
N SER A 335 -7.31 -5.33 56.14
CA SER A 335 -7.55 -6.67 55.59
C SER A 335 -9.00 -6.78 55.07
N LYS A 336 -9.38 -7.93 54.50
CA LYS A 336 -10.74 -8.26 54.04
C LYS A 336 -11.29 -9.45 54.85
N LYS A 337 -12.54 -9.39 55.32
CA LYS A 337 -13.31 -10.58 55.75
C LYS A 337 -14.83 -10.38 55.62
N THR A 338 -15.54 -11.51 55.63
CA THR A 338 -17.00 -11.68 55.46
C THR A 338 -17.70 -11.86 56.84
N SER A 339 -19.00 -12.11 57.04
CA SER A 339 -20.09 -12.62 56.15
C SER A 339 -21.50 -12.49 56.78
N ALA A 340 -22.53 -12.34 55.92
CA ALA A 340 -23.88 -12.95 55.94
C ALA A 340 -25.00 -12.62 56.98
N ALA A 341 -26.24 -12.85 56.51
CA ALA A 341 -27.54 -13.06 57.21
C ALA A 341 -28.27 -11.87 57.91
N ASP A 342 -29.62 -11.77 57.97
CA ASP A 342 -30.72 -12.20 57.07
C ASP A 342 -32.08 -11.52 57.49
N THR A 343 -33.13 -11.61 56.66
CA THR A 343 -34.59 -11.39 56.92
C THR A 343 -35.11 -9.98 57.31
N ALA A 344 -36.38 -9.57 57.08
CA ALA A 344 -37.41 -9.92 56.07
C ALA A 344 -38.67 -8.99 56.18
N SER A 345 -39.58 -9.00 55.17
CA SER A 345 -41.01 -8.54 55.22
C SER A 345 -41.31 -7.02 55.19
N LYS A 346 -42.47 -6.44 54.78
CA LYS A 346 -43.78 -6.78 54.09
C LYS A 346 -44.53 -5.41 53.84
N LYS A 347 -45.65 -5.17 53.10
CA LYS A 347 -46.56 -5.87 52.14
C LYS A 347 -47.60 -4.88 51.50
N LYS A 348 -47.76 -4.87 50.16
CA LYS A 348 -48.93 -4.45 49.29
C LYS A 348 -49.61 -3.05 49.40
N LYS A 349 -49.89 -2.44 48.23
CA LYS A 349 -51.19 -2.45 47.46
C LYS A 349 -50.88 -2.08 45.97
N ASP A 350 -51.57 -2.46 44.88
CA ASP A 350 -52.88 -3.09 44.51
C ASP A 350 -53.84 -2.13 43.76
N ASP A 351 -54.62 -2.67 42.79
CA ASP A 351 -55.58 -2.10 41.78
C ASP A 351 -54.98 -1.41 40.52
N ALA A 352 -55.43 -1.58 39.25
CA ALA A 352 -56.71 -1.96 38.57
C ALA A 352 -57.71 -0.78 38.35
N GLY A 353 -58.53 -0.66 37.28
CA GLY A 353 -58.72 -1.36 35.98
C GLY A 353 -59.53 -0.43 35.01
N GLU A 354 -59.39 -0.51 33.67
CA GLU A 354 -60.28 -1.17 32.66
C GLU A 354 -61.46 -0.29 32.11
N THR A 355 -62.04 -0.68 30.95
CA THR A 355 -63.09 -0.03 30.07
C THR A 355 -62.65 1.23 29.28
N ALA A 356 -62.85 1.40 27.95
CA ALA A 356 -63.96 1.24 26.97
C ALA A 356 -64.82 2.54 26.81
N ASP A 357 -65.31 2.97 25.64
CA ASP A 357 -65.80 2.22 24.44
C ASP A 357 -65.58 2.96 23.06
N ALA A 358 -66.42 2.66 22.04
CA ALA A 358 -66.42 3.00 20.59
C ALA A 358 -66.42 4.51 20.19
N GLU A 359 -66.35 4.96 18.92
CA GLU A 359 -66.66 4.46 17.56
C GLU A 359 -65.62 4.95 16.51
N ALA A 360 -65.58 4.60 15.22
CA ALA A 360 -65.95 3.46 14.36
C ALA A 360 -65.94 3.97 12.89
N SER A 361 -65.21 3.34 11.97
CA SER A 361 -65.54 3.33 10.53
C SER A 361 -64.83 2.18 9.80
N LYS A 362 -65.36 1.77 8.64
CA LYS A 362 -65.01 0.55 7.89
C LYS A 362 -64.07 0.89 6.70
N SER A 363 -63.22 -0.01 6.20
CA SER A 363 -63.70 -1.15 5.38
C SER A 363 -62.69 -2.29 5.10
N THR A 364 -63.29 -3.47 4.92
CA THR A 364 -62.92 -4.70 4.18
C THR A 364 -61.78 -4.62 3.13
N SER A 365 -60.98 -5.65 2.82
CA SER A 365 -61.04 -7.12 3.06
C SER A 365 -59.62 -7.75 2.94
N GLY A 366 -59.34 -9.04 3.20
CA GLY A 366 -60.17 -10.10 3.81
C GLY A 366 -59.99 -11.52 3.22
N LYS A 367 -58.84 -12.17 3.41
CA LYS A 367 -58.74 -13.66 3.40
C LYS A 367 -57.56 -14.18 4.22
N LYS A 368 -57.69 -15.40 4.76
CA LYS A 368 -56.89 -15.91 5.89
C LYS A 368 -56.26 -17.28 5.61
N ALA A 369 -55.00 -17.42 6.03
CA ALA A 369 -54.20 -18.60 6.38
C ALA A 369 -54.62 -20.04 5.95
N ALA A 370 -53.61 -20.82 5.57
CA ALA A 370 -53.35 -22.12 6.19
C ALA A 370 -51.82 -22.36 6.30
N ASN A 371 -51.37 -23.05 7.36
CA ASN A 371 -49.96 -23.32 7.66
C ASN A 371 -49.75 -24.83 7.86
N ARG A 372 -48.80 -25.45 7.16
CA ARG A 372 -48.35 -26.82 7.49
C ARG A 372 -46.87 -27.03 7.14
N LYS A 373 -46.17 -27.79 7.99
CA LYS A 373 -44.72 -27.98 8.02
C LYS A 373 -44.39 -29.48 7.99
N LEU A 374 -43.21 -29.85 7.47
CA LEU A 374 -42.65 -31.23 7.36
C LEU A 374 -43.43 -32.15 6.37
N THR A 375 -42.85 -33.20 5.76
CA THR A 375 -41.64 -34.02 6.04
C THR A 375 -40.71 -34.26 4.82
N LYS A 376 -39.60 -35.00 5.03
CA LYS A 376 -38.59 -35.41 4.02
C LYS A 376 -39.05 -36.61 3.16
N ARG A 377 -38.52 -36.73 1.92
CA ARG A 377 -37.74 -37.90 1.40
C ARG A 377 -37.31 -37.74 -0.08
N LYS A 378 -36.21 -38.40 -0.48
CA LYS A 378 -35.82 -38.65 -1.89
C LYS A 378 -36.70 -39.74 -2.51
N PRO A 379 -36.86 -39.74 -3.84
CA PRO A 379 -36.09 -40.67 -4.69
C PRO A 379 -35.29 -39.91 -5.79
N ARG A 380 -34.47 -40.55 -6.64
CA ARG A 380 -34.11 -41.98 -6.71
C ARG A 380 -32.58 -42.12 -6.73
#